data_AF-A0A6J0M8Q7-F1
#
_entry.id   AF-A0A6J0M8Q7-F1
#
_cell.length_a   1.000
_cell.length_b   1.000
_cell.length_c   1.000
_cell.angle_alpha   90.00
_cell.angle_beta   90.00
_cell.angle_gamma   90.00
#
_symmetry.space_group_name_H-M   'P 1'
#
loop_
_entity.id
_entity.type
_entity.pdbx_description
1 polymer ?
#
loop_
_entity_poly.entity_id
_entity_poly.type
_entity_poly.pdbx_seq_one_letter_code
_entity_poly.pdbx_strand_id
1 'polypeptide(L)'
;MTMPCGNGLDSESTVETELASLRNRVKELEAENAKLLLQVSSCQCQQMEVKHDVPVLDSGNLVRRSRRGRKRADKVIPTHLISKRFVALKIMYFGKRFYGFSAEAQMEPSIESEIFKALERTRLLVGDKKDSNYSRCGRTDRGVSSTGQVIALFLRSRLKTPSGDSEAQKINGRPEYDYVRVLNRALPDDIRVLGWSPAPLDFHARFSCSAREYKYFFWRQDLNLSAMDIAGKKFIGEHDFRNFCKMDVANVHCYTRRVTFFEVSPCQNSHEGDQLCTFTMRGSAFLWHQIRAMVAVLFMIGQGVESVDVIDTLLDTKKTPRKPQYLLASEIPLVLCTCEFENVNFICSSGAAESLRSHFKKESLTYQLESVIFQEALRNCLPIGNDQISFNSEEKKKKAAIHVPLLSRPTEPSYEERSAKLKPRQEETCPV
;
A
#
# COMPACT_ATOMS: atom_id res chain seq x y z
N MET A 1 -50.22 59.87 11.34
CA MET A 1 -51.29 58.85 11.27
C MET A 1 -51.01 58.04 10.01
N THR A 2 -50.74 56.74 9.97
CA THR A 2 -50.88 55.59 10.89
C THR A 2 -50.01 54.48 10.29
N MET A 3 -49.15 53.82 11.08
CA MET A 3 -48.57 52.53 10.68
C MET A 3 -49.55 51.40 11.01
N PRO A 4 -49.67 50.32 10.20
CA PRO A 4 -50.24 49.08 10.66
C PRO A 4 -49.14 48.15 11.20
N CYS A 5 -49.29 47.74 12.45
CA CYS A 5 -48.64 46.56 13.03
C CYS A 5 -49.25 45.30 12.42
N GLY A 6 -48.42 44.34 12.02
CA GLY A 6 -48.88 43.03 11.55
C GLY A 6 -47.82 41.94 11.71
N ASN A 7 -48.20 40.92 12.49
CA ASN A 7 -47.74 39.53 12.48
C ASN A 7 -46.44 39.17 13.23
N GLY A 8 -46.59 38.95 14.55
CA GLY A 8 -45.62 38.23 15.39
C GLY A 8 -46.19 36.98 16.09
N LEU A 9 -47.39 36.51 15.73
CA LEU A 9 -48.10 35.44 16.47
C LEU A 9 -48.08 34.05 15.78
N ASP A 10 -47.68 33.95 14.50
CA ASP A 10 -47.69 32.67 13.77
C ASP A 10 -46.39 31.85 13.90
N SER A 11 -45.25 32.48 14.20
CA SER A 11 -43.96 31.77 14.29
C SER A 11 -43.79 31.00 15.60
N GLU A 12 -44.37 31.48 16.70
CA GLU A 12 -44.24 30.87 18.03
C GLU A 12 -45.05 29.57 18.14
N SER A 13 -46.28 29.53 17.60
CA SER A 13 -47.11 28.32 17.62
C SER A 13 -46.53 27.19 16.77
N THR A 14 -45.85 27.53 15.68
CA THR A 14 -45.21 26.55 14.78
C THR A 14 -44.02 25.88 15.48
N VAL A 15 -43.20 26.67 16.20
CA VAL A 15 -42.06 26.17 16.96
C VAL A 15 -42.49 25.33 18.16
N GLU A 16 -43.57 25.71 18.85
CA GLU A 16 -44.13 24.90 19.94
C GLU A 16 -44.65 23.55 19.45
N THR A 17 -45.26 23.53 18.26
CA THR A 17 -45.76 22.29 17.64
C THR A 17 -44.61 21.36 17.24
N GLU A 18 -43.53 21.90 16.68
CA GLU A 18 -42.32 21.13 16.38
C GLU A 18 -41.63 20.61 17.65
N LEU A 19 -41.55 21.42 18.70
CA LEU A 19 -40.99 20.98 19.99
C LEU A 19 -41.83 19.88 20.64
N ALA A 20 -43.15 19.94 20.54
CA ALA A 20 -44.04 18.88 21.00
C ALA A 20 -43.84 17.58 20.20
N SER A 21 -43.72 17.68 18.87
CA SER A 21 -43.43 16.55 17.99
C SER A 21 -42.09 15.88 18.32
N LEU A 22 -41.03 16.68 18.50
CA LEU A 22 -39.70 16.18 18.87
C LEU A 22 -39.70 15.51 20.25
N ARG A 23 -40.39 16.08 21.23
CA ARG A 23 -40.54 15.47 22.58
C ARG A 23 -41.25 14.12 22.51
N ASN A 24 -42.28 14.00 21.69
CA ASN A 24 -42.97 12.72 21.48
C ASN A 24 -42.06 11.70 20.79
N ARG A 25 -41.27 12.13 19.80
CA ARG A 25 -40.32 11.26 19.12
C ARG A 25 -39.21 10.76 20.04
N VAL A 26 -38.72 11.60 20.95
CA VAL A 26 -37.74 11.19 21.97
C VAL A 26 -38.32 10.12 22.89
N LYS A 27 -39.56 10.30 23.37
CA LYS A 27 -40.23 9.29 24.21
C LYS A 27 -40.43 7.95 23.50
N GLU A 28 -40.78 7.96 22.21
CA GLU A 28 -40.86 6.74 21.40
C GLU A 28 -39.51 6.03 21.29
N LEU A 29 -38.44 6.78 21.00
CA LEU A 29 -37.08 6.24 20.88
C LEU A 29 -36.57 5.69 22.22
N GLU A 30 -36.90 6.33 23.34
CA GLU A 30 -36.59 5.83 24.68
C GLU A 30 -37.31 4.51 24.98
N ALA A 31 -38.58 4.39 24.60
CA ALA A 31 -39.34 3.15 24.74
C ALA A 31 -38.78 2.02 23.85
N GLU A 32 -38.38 2.34 22.62
CA GLU A 32 -37.75 1.40 21.70
C GLU A 32 -36.37 0.93 22.20
N ASN A 33 -35.56 1.86 22.73
CA ASN A 33 -34.29 1.53 23.38
C ASN A 33 -34.48 0.65 24.62
N ALA A 34 -35.48 0.92 25.45
CA ALA A 34 -35.79 0.07 26.61
C ALA A 34 -36.16 -1.37 26.17
N LYS A 35 -36.93 -1.50 25.08
CA LYS A 35 -37.27 -2.80 24.50
C LYS A 35 -36.04 -3.54 23.94
N LEU A 36 -35.15 -2.82 23.25
CA LEU A 36 -33.90 -3.38 22.74
C LEU A 36 -32.96 -3.80 23.89
N LEU A 37 -32.87 -3.02 24.97
CA LEU A 37 -32.10 -3.37 26.16
C LEU A 37 -32.63 -4.64 26.83
N LEU A 38 -33.96 -4.82 26.91
CA LEU A 38 -34.57 -6.06 27.38
C LEU A 38 -34.24 -7.25 26.45
N GLN A 39 -34.22 -7.05 25.14
CA GLN A 39 -33.80 -8.08 24.17
C GLN A 39 -32.31 -8.42 24.28
N VAL A 40 -31.44 -7.44 24.57
CA VAL A 40 -30.02 -7.67 24.82
C VAL A 40 -29.82 -8.40 26.15
N SER A 41 -30.60 -8.07 27.19
CA SER A 41 -30.52 -8.72 28.51
C SER A 41 -30.99 -10.18 28.52
N SER A 42 -31.89 -10.55 27.60
CA SER A 42 -32.32 -11.94 27.40
C SER A 42 -31.40 -12.74 26.47
N CYS A 43 -30.42 -12.08 25.84
CA CYS A 43 -29.41 -12.71 25.00
C CYS A 43 -28.25 -13.19 25.88
N GLN A 44 -28.23 -14.48 26.24
CA GLN A 44 -27.09 -15.11 26.92
C GLN A 44 -25.89 -15.28 25.97
N CYS A 45 -25.23 -14.17 25.66
CA CYS A 45 -23.88 -14.16 25.12
C CYS A 45 -22.92 -13.85 26.29
N GLN A 46 -22.16 -14.85 26.71
CA GLN A 46 -21.14 -14.74 27.77
C GLN A 46 -20.17 -13.60 27.45
N GLN A 47 -20.35 -12.45 28.10
CA GLN A 47 -19.36 -11.38 28.11
C GLN A 47 -18.33 -11.65 29.20
N MET A 48 -17.06 -11.73 28.77
CA MET A 48 -15.90 -11.60 29.64
C MET A 48 -15.84 -10.15 30.12
N GLU A 49 -16.07 -9.92 31.41
CA GLU A 49 -15.74 -8.64 32.04
C GLU A 49 -14.22 -8.47 32.11
N VAL A 50 -13.73 -7.41 31.48
CA VAL A 50 -12.38 -6.88 31.69
C VAL A 50 -12.46 -5.94 32.89
N LYS A 51 -11.93 -6.37 34.05
CA LYS A 51 -11.78 -5.49 35.21
C LYS A 51 -10.50 -4.66 35.08
N HIS A 52 -10.67 -3.35 35.07
CA HIS A 52 -9.63 -2.37 35.39
C HIS A 52 -9.56 -2.25 36.93
N ASP A 53 -8.41 -2.58 37.52
CA ASP A 53 -8.15 -2.37 38.95
C ASP A 53 -7.52 -0.98 39.18
N VAL A 54 -8.15 -0.18 40.05
CA VAL A 54 -7.55 0.93 40.80
C VAL A 54 -7.57 0.52 42.28
N PRO A 55 -6.46 0.63 43.03
CA PRO A 55 -6.40 0.08 44.39
C PRO A 55 -6.96 1.06 45.43
N VAL A 56 -7.85 0.57 46.28
CA VAL A 56 -8.14 1.15 47.59
C VAL A 56 -7.99 0.05 48.64
N LEU A 57 -7.18 0.35 49.66
CA LEU A 57 -6.89 -0.47 50.83
C LEU A 57 -8.14 -0.66 51.70
N ASP A 58 -8.43 -1.90 52.11
CA ASP A 58 -8.68 -2.19 53.53
C ASP A 58 -8.47 -3.67 53.90
N SER A 59 -8.15 -3.90 55.16
CA SER A 59 -7.60 -5.09 55.80
C SER A 59 -8.68 -6.06 56.29
N GLY A 60 -8.42 -7.36 56.21
CA GLY A 60 -9.26 -8.35 56.90
C GLY A 60 -9.07 -9.79 56.41
N ASN A 61 -8.21 -10.54 57.10
CA ASN A 61 -7.97 -11.97 56.92
C ASN A 61 -9.26 -12.80 57.00
N LEU A 62 -9.39 -13.84 56.15
CA LEU A 62 -9.95 -15.17 56.49
C LEU A 62 -9.75 -16.20 55.34
N VAL A 63 -8.81 -17.11 55.57
CA VAL A 63 -8.75 -18.54 55.19
C VAL A 63 -9.16 -18.95 53.75
N ARG A 64 -8.14 -19.21 52.92
CA ARG A 64 -8.24 -19.87 51.60
C ARG A 64 -8.63 -21.35 51.73
N ARG A 65 -9.86 -21.71 51.32
CA ARG A 65 -10.19 -23.07 50.90
C ARG A 65 -9.86 -23.26 49.41
N SER A 66 -8.88 -24.11 49.13
CA SER A 66 -8.50 -24.56 47.79
C SER A 66 -9.66 -25.26 47.08
N ARG A 67 -10.30 -24.59 46.12
CA ARG A 67 -11.11 -25.25 45.09
C ARG A 67 -10.21 -25.49 43.87
N ARG A 68 -9.90 -26.76 43.60
CA ARG A 68 -9.25 -27.21 42.36
C ARG A 68 -10.06 -26.73 41.15
N GLY A 69 -9.60 -25.66 40.50
CA GLY A 69 -10.13 -25.21 39.22
C GLY A 69 -9.74 -26.19 38.12
N ARG A 70 -10.71 -26.84 37.49
CA ARG A 70 -10.52 -27.50 36.20
C ARG A 70 -10.08 -26.44 35.19
N LYS A 71 -8.84 -26.48 34.73
CA LYS A 71 -8.39 -25.73 33.54
C LYS A 71 -9.30 -26.11 32.39
N ARG A 72 -10.07 -25.15 31.84
CA ARG A 72 -10.68 -25.32 30.51
C ARG A 72 -9.52 -25.44 29.53
N ALA A 73 -9.25 -26.65 29.05
CA ALA A 73 -8.35 -26.85 27.92
C ALA A 73 -8.92 -26.07 26.72
N ASP A 74 -8.14 -25.17 26.16
CA ASP A 74 -8.42 -24.63 24.84
C ASP A 74 -8.58 -25.81 23.89
N LYS A 75 -9.81 -26.05 23.43
CA LYS A 75 -10.07 -27.03 22.37
C LYS A 75 -9.55 -26.45 21.06
N VAL A 76 -8.24 -26.49 20.88
CA VAL A 76 -7.60 -26.21 19.61
C VAL A 76 -8.08 -27.27 18.63
N ILE A 77 -8.85 -26.87 17.63
CA ILE A 77 -9.25 -27.77 16.54
C ILE A 77 -7.95 -28.18 15.82
N PRO A 78 -7.64 -29.47 15.72
CA PRO A 78 -6.46 -29.91 14.98
C PRO A 78 -6.44 -29.32 13.57
N THR A 79 -5.32 -28.74 13.16
CA THR A 79 -5.16 -28.00 11.89
C THR A 79 -5.57 -28.83 10.68
N HIS A 80 -5.34 -30.16 10.71
CA HIS A 80 -5.72 -31.11 9.67
C HIS A 80 -7.25 -31.28 9.48
N LEU A 81 -8.07 -30.87 10.46
CA LEU A 81 -9.52 -30.91 10.37
C LEU A 81 -10.12 -29.59 9.84
N ILE A 82 -9.28 -28.58 9.61
CA ILE A 82 -9.71 -27.28 9.10
C ILE A 82 -9.61 -27.29 7.58
N SER A 83 -10.75 -27.15 6.90
CA SER A 83 -10.76 -27.00 5.44
C SER A 83 -10.01 -25.74 5.02
N LYS A 84 -9.19 -25.84 3.98
CA LYS A 84 -8.42 -24.73 3.42
C LYS A 84 -8.58 -24.65 1.90
N ARG A 85 -8.41 -23.45 1.36
CA ARG A 85 -8.40 -23.19 -0.08
C ARG A 85 -7.21 -22.30 -0.41
N PHE A 86 -6.59 -22.57 -1.56
CA PHE A 86 -5.58 -21.68 -2.12
C PHE A 86 -6.26 -20.49 -2.82
N VAL A 87 -5.88 -19.28 -2.43
CA VAL A 87 -6.46 -18.04 -2.96
C VAL A 87 -5.38 -17.05 -3.36
N ALA A 88 -5.71 -16.18 -4.31
CA ALA A 88 -4.99 -14.95 -4.57
C ALA A 88 -5.75 -13.77 -3.92
N LEU A 89 -5.03 -12.86 -3.26
CA LEU A 89 -5.57 -11.61 -2.70
C LEU A 89 -4.98 -10.42 -3.46
N LYS A 90 -5.84 -9.52 -3.94
CA LYS A 90 -5.43 -8.21 -4.47
C LYS A 90 -5.44 -7.20 -3.33
N ILE A 91 -4.31 -6.57 -3.10
CA ILE A 91 -4.06 -5.71 -1.94
C ILE A 91 -3.57 -4.35 -2.41
N MET A 92 -4.08 -3.31 -1.77
CA MET A 92 -3.55 -1.96 -1.86
C MET A 92 -2.99 -1.52 -0.51
N TYR A 93 -2.02 -0.61 -0.57
CA TYR A 93 -1.46 0.02 0.60
C TYR A 93 -0.81 1.37 0.30
N PHE A 94 -0.88 2.27 1.29
CA PHE A 94 -0.08 3.51 1.32
C PHE A 94 1.27 3.23 2.00
N GLY A 95 2.37 3.31 1.24
CA GLY A 95 3.67 2.81 1.67
C GLY A 95 4.42 3.70 2.67
N LYS A 96 4.02 4.98 2.82
CA LYS A 96 4.80 6.03 3.50
C LYS A 96 5.29 5.64 4.90
N ARG A 97 4.46 4.94 5.68
CA ARG A 97 4.74 4.55 7.07
C ARG A 97 5.37 3.17 7.25
N PHE A 98 5.65 2.46 6.16
CA PHE A 98 6.12 1.07 6.18
C PHE A 98 7.54 0.94 5.63
N TYR A 99 8.30 -0.01 6.18
CA TYR A 99 9.66 -0.34 5.74
C TYR A 99 9.69 -1.25 4.50
N GLY A 100 8.70 -1.10 3.63
CA GLY A 100 8.53 -1.86 2.40
C GLY A 100 7.55 -3.01 2.57
N PHE A 101 7.46 -3.82 1.52
CA PHE A 101 6.48 -4.91 1.51
C PHE A 101 6.89 -6.08 2.40
N SER A 102 8.14 -6.54 2.31
CA SER A 102 8.59 -7.78 2.98
C SER A 102 8.90 -7.53 4.46
N ALA A 103 8.53 -8.49 5.31
CA ALA A 103 8.98 -8.53 6.68
C ALA A 103 10.45 -8.99 6.74
N GLU A 104 11.30 -8.16 7.31
CA GLU A 104 12.71 -8.44 7.57
C GLU A 104 13.00 -8.17 9.04
N ALA A 105 13.87 -8.97 9.67
CA ALA A 105 13.92 -9.19 11.13
C ALA A 105 14.05 -7.93 12.02
N GLN A 106 14.42 -6.78 11.46
CA GLN A 106 14.59 -5.51 12.20
C GLN A 106 13.82 -4.33 11.59
N MET A 107 13.01 -4.55 10.55
CA MET A 107 12.37 -3.48 9.77
C MET A 107 10.84 -3.60 9.86
N GLU A 108 10.27 -3.08 10.96
CA GLU A 108 8.84 -3.08 11.25
C GLU A 108 8.32 -1.64 11.44
N PRO A 109 7.07 -1.33 11.05
CA PRO A 109 6.10 -2.24 10.44
C PRO A 109 6.35 -2.46 8.94
N SER A 110 6.12 -3.69 8.47
CA SER A 110 6.10 -4.05 7.04
C SER A 110 4.68 -4.38 6.58
N ILE A 111 4.37 -4.22 5.29
CA ILE A 111 3.04 -4.58 4.76
C ILE A 111 2.72 -6.05 5.00
N GLU A 112 3.69 -6.93 4.75
CA GLU A 112 3.56 -8.37 4.96
C GLU A 112 3.28 -8.70 6.43
N SER A 113 3.97 -8.07 7.38
CA SER A 113 3.71 -8.32 8.82
C SER A 113 2.28 -7.98 9.23
N GLU A 114 1.73 -6.85 8.77
CA GLU A 114 0.38 -6.42 9.12
C GLU A 114 -0.68 -7.33 8.48
N ILE A 115 -0.42 -7.82 7.26
CA ILE A 115 -1.28 -8.82 6.61
C ILE A 115 -1.30 -10.12 7.44
N PHE A 116 -0.15 -10.63 7.88
CA PHE A 116 -0.08 -11.85 8.69
C PHE A 116 -0.72 -11.66 10.08
N LYS A 117 -0.50 -10.52 10.75
CA LYS A 117 -1.20 -10.16 11.99
C LYS A 117 -2.73 -10.16 11.80
N ALA A 118 -3.24 -9.63 10.69
CA ALA A 118 -4.67 -9.66 10.38
C ALA A 118 -5.20 -11.08 10.09
N LEU A 119 -4.44 -11.89 9.36
CA LEU A 119 -4.77 -13.29 9.06
C LEU A 119 -4.87 -14.15 10.34
N GLU A 120 -3.96 -13.95 11.28
CA GLU A 120 -3.95 -14.62 12.58
C GLU A 120 -5.13 -14.15 13.46
N ARG A 121 -5.33 -12.83 13.60
CA ARG A 121 -6.46 -12.25 14.37
C ARG A 121 -7.82 -12.75 13.88
N THR A 122 -7.97 -12.89 12.57
CA THR A 122 -9.22 -13.37 11.94
C THR A 122 -9.34 -14.89 11.90
N ARG A 123 -8.31 -15.63 12.35
CA ARG A 123 -8.23 -17.10 12.31
C ARG A 123 -8.42 -17.67 10.90
N LEU A 124 -7.98 -16.91 9.89
CA LEU A 124 -7.95 -17.33 8.50
C LEU A 124 -6.66 -18.06 8.14
N LEU A 125 -5.55 -17.77 8.83
CA LEU A 125 -4.33 -18.55 8.72
C LEU A 125 -4.53 -19.92 9.41
N VAL A 126 -4.16 -20.99 8.71
CA VAL A 126 -4.18 -22.37 9.24
C VAL A 126 -2.74 -22.84 9.36
N GLY A 127 -2.28 -23.11 10.57
CA GLY A 127 -0.86 -23.38 10.84
C GLY A 127 -0.04 -22.08 10.80
N ASP A 128 1.26 -22.22 10.49
CA ASP A 128 2.17 -21.09 10.41
C ASP A 128 2.27 -20.56 8.97
N LYS A 129 2.93 -19.40 8.80
CA LYS A 129 3.23 -18.82 7.49
C LYS A 129 3.86 -19.83 6.52
N LYS A 130 4.73 -20.71 7.01
CA LYS A 130 5.40 -21.75 6.20
C LYS A 130 4.41 -22.76 5.62
N ASP A 131 3.32 -23.06 6.33
CA ASP A 131 2.30 -24.02 5.92
C ASP A 131 1.30 -23.45 4.92
N SER A 132 1.31 -22.12 4.75
CA SER A 132 0.34 -21.39 3.92
C SER A 132 0.68 -21.37 2.43
N ASN A 133 1.83 -21.92 1.99
CA ASN A 133 2.31 -21.80 0.62
C ASN A 133 2.31 -20.35 0.10
N TYR A 134 2.81 -19.43 0.94
CA TYR A 134 2.76 -18.00 0.68
C TYR A 134 3.68 -17.58 -0.47
N SER A 135 3.13 -16.83 -1.43
CA SER A 135 3.86 -16.15 -2.49
C SER A 135 3.37 -14.71 -2.67
N ARG A 136 4.23 -13.86 -3.27
CA ARG A 136 3.96 -12.43 -3.52
C ARG A 136 4.42 -12.04 -4.92
N CYS A 137 3.70 -11.13 -5.58
CA CYS A 137 3.98 -10.74 -6.96
C CYS A 137 5.28 -9.94 -7.11
N GLY A 138 5.53 -9.01 -6.19
CA GLY A 138 6.75 -8.22 -6.14
C GLY A 138 6.99 -7.67 -4.74
N ARG A 139 8.25 -7.30 -4.47
CA ARG A 139 8.58 -6.51 -3.28
C ARG A 139 8.53 -5.04 -3.67
N THR A 140 7.83 -4.21 -2.91
CA THR A 140 7.98 -2.76 -3.00
C THR A 140 8.96 -2.28 -1.93
N ASP A 141 9.78 -1.29 -2.28
CA ASP A 141 10.74 -0.68 -1.36
C ASP A 141 10.01 0.09 -0.24
N ARG A 142 10.76 0.50 0.79
CA ARG A 142 10.27 1.43 1.83
C ARG A 142 9.59 2.64 1.18
N GLY A 143 8.46 3.06 1.74
CA GLY A 143 7.71 4.23 1.29
C GLY A 143 6.87 4.06 0.02
N VAL A 144 7.17 3.05 -0.82
CA VAL A 144 6.47 2.81 -2.09
C VAL A 144 5.06 2.26 -1.85
N SER A 145 4.07 2.85 -2.52
CA SER A 145 2.66 2.47 -2.41
C SER A 145 2.26 1.43 -3.46
N SER A 146 1.09 0.81 -3.29
CA SER A 146 0.50 -0.06 -4.31
C SER A 146 -1.02 0.01 -4.32
N THR A 147 -1.63 -0.08 -5.51
CA THR A 147 -3.07 -0.27 -5.71
C THR A 147 -3.42 -1.64 -6.29
N GLY A 148 -2.43 -2.52 -6.48
CA GLY A 148 -2.61 -3.77 -7.21
C GLY A 148 -1.58 -4.84 -6.90
N GLN A 149 -0.99 -4.82 -5.71
CA GLN A 149 -0.13 -5.90 -5.23
C GLN A 149 -0.96 -7.19 -5.11
N VAL A 150 -0.33 -8.34 -5.40
CA VAL A 150 -0.99 -9.63 -5.28
C VAL A 150 -0.15 -10.59 -4.45
N ILE A 151 -0.81 -11.29 -3.53
CA ILE A 151 -0.26 -12.43 -2.80
C ILE A 151 -1.11 -13.67 -3.06
N ALA A 152 -0.52 -14.85 -2.90
CA ALA A 152 -1.28 -16.11 -2.89
C ALA A 152 -0.87 -16.97 -1.71
N LEU A 153 -1.84 -17.65 -1.11
CA LEU A 153 -1.67 -18.48 0.08
C LEU A 153 -2.92 -19.33 0.34
N PHE A 154 -2.76 -20.37 1.15
CA PHE A 154 -3.86 -21.15 1.71
C PHE A 154 -4.51 -20.38 2.87
N LEU A 155 -5.83 -20.22 2.77
CA LEU A 155 -6.66 -19.69 3.84
C LEU A 155 -7.71 -20.71 4.26
N ARG A 156 -8.16 -20.59 5.51
CA ARG A 156 -9.32 -21.33 6.03
C ARG A 156 -10.53 -21.09 5.13
N SER A 157 -11.19 -22.17 4.73
CA SER A 157 -12.35 -22.17 3.85
C SER A 157 -13.59 -22.74 4.54
N ARG A 158 -14.77 -22.30 4.13
CA ARG A 158 -16.07 -22.93 4.47
C ARG A 158 -16.48 -24.01 3.47
N LEU A 159 -15.77 -24.14 2.35
CA LEU A 159 -16.05 -25.17 1.36
C LEU A 159 -15.10 -26.33 1.62
N LYS A 160 -15.58 -27.57 1.47
CA LYS A 160 -14.66 -28.72 1.36
C LYS A 160 -14.08 -28.68 -0.05
N THR A 161 -12.76 -28.78 -0.17
CA THR A 161 -12.12 -29.02 -1.47
C THR A 161 -12.61 -30.39 -1.99
N PRO A 162 -13.22 -30.48 -3.18
CA PRO A 162 -13.36 -31.75 -3.85
C PRO A 162 -11.98 -32.17 -4.33
N SER A 163 -11.57 -33.38 -3.99
CA SER A 163 -10.43 -34.04 -4.62
C SER A 163 -10.81 -34.34 -6.07
N GLY A 164 -10.49 -33.45 -6.99
CA GLY A 164 -10.76 -33.61 -8.42
C GLY A 164 -12.20 -33.28 -8.83
N ASP A 165 -12.32 -32.38 -9.81
CA ASP A 165 -13.43 -32.22 -10.76
C ASP A 165 -14.85 -32.49 -10.26
N SER A 166 -15.39 -31.59 -9.45
CA SER A 166 -16.84 -31.29 -9.32
C SER A 166 -17.04 -30.11 -8.38
N GLU A 167 -18.11 -29.33 -8.57
CA GLU A 167 -18.42 -28.12 -7.80
C GLU A 167 -18.15 -28.25 -6.29
N ALA A 168 -17.47 -27.26 -5.72
CA ALA A 168 -17.13 -27.23 -4.30
C ALA A 168 -18.38 -27.42 -3.42
N GLN A 169 -18.47 -28.58 -2.75
CA GLN A 169 -19.61 -28.89 -1.88
C GLN A 169 -19.68 -27.88 -0.73
N LYS A 170 -20.78 -27.10 -0.70
CA LYS A 170 -21.09 -26.15 0.37
C LYS A 170 -21.23 -26.91 1.69
N ILE A 171 -20.42 -26.58 2.70
CA ILE A 171 -20.66 -27.08 4.05
C ILE A 171 -21.91 -26.37 4.59
N ASN A 172 -22.97 -27.13 4.85
CA ASN A 172 -24.23 -26.63 5.44
C ASN A 172 -24.90 -25.50 4.64
N GLY A 173 -24.71 -25.46 3.31
CA GLY A 173 -25.31 -24.44 2.44
C GLY A 173 -24.77 -23.02 2.59
N ARG A 174 -23.75 -22.79 3.43
CA ARG A 174 -23.19 -21.45 3.66
C ARG A 174 -22.23 -21.04 2.53
N PRO A 175 -22.24 -19.77 2.10
CA PRO A 175 -21.24 -19.26 1.17
C PRO A 175 -19.85 -19.23 1.81
N GLU A 176 -18.84 -19.17 0.97
CA GLU A 176 -17.44 -18.95 1.37
C GLU A 176 -17.29 -17.68 2.23
N TYR A 177 -16.19 -17.58 2.99
CA TYR A 177 -15.86 -16.35 3.68
C TYR A 177 -15.74 -15.16 2.72
N ASP A 178 -16.29 -14.01 3.12
CA ASP A 178 -15.97 -12.73 2.50
C ASP A 178 -14.60 -12.28 3.01
N TYR A 179 -13.53 -12.82 2.41
CA TYR A 179 -12.15 -12.54 2.84
C TYR A 179 -11.84 -11.04 2.82
N VAL A 180 -12.40 -10.29 1.86
CA VAL A 180 -12.23 -8.84 1.76
C VAL A 180 -12.77 -8.17 3.02
N ARG A 181 -14.03 -8.42 3.36
CA ARG A 181 -14.66 -7.82 4.54
C ARG A 181 -14.00 -8.27 5.84
N VAL A 182 -13.66 -9.55 5.97
CA VAL A 182 -13.07 -10.09 7.19
C VAL A 182 -11.68 -9.50 7.43
N LEU A 183 -10.83 -9.45 6.40
CA LEU A 183 -9.47 -8.92 6.54
C LEU A 183 -9.46 -7.40 6.74
N ASN A 184 -10.26 -6.64 5.99
CA ASN A 184 -10.28 -5.18 6.11
C ASN A 184 -10.77 -4.67 7.47
N ARG A 185 -11.48 -5.49 8.26
CA ARG A 185 -11.83 -5.16 9.65
C ARG A 185 -10.67 -5.31 10.64
N ALA A 186 -9.65 -6.09 10.28
CA ALA A 186 -8.50 -6.40 11.14
C ALA A 186 -7.20 -5.73 10.66
N LEU A 187 -7.18 -5.20 9.44
CA LEU A 187 -6.07 -4.47 8.84
C LEU A 187 -6.07 -2.99 9.26
N PRO A 188 -4.89 -2.37 9.40
CA PRO A 188 -4.77 -0.92 9.58
C PRO A 188 -5.34 -0.17 8.38
N ASP A 189 -5.72 1.09 8.58
CA ASP A 189 -6.42 1.89 7.55
C ASP A 189 -5.64 2.06 6.25
N ASP A 190 -4.31 2.07 6.34
CA ASP A 190 -3.42 2.19 5.19
C ASP A 190 -3.28 0.91 4.35
N ILE A 191 -3.89 -0.21 4.72
CA ILE A 191 -3.82 -1.49 4.00
C ILE A 191 -5.24 -2.02 3.77
N ARG A 192 -5.57 -2.31 2.51
CA ARG A 192 -6.87 -2.88 2.13
C ARG A 192 -6.72 -4.04 1.15
N VAL A 193 -7.42 -5.13 1.42
CA VAL A 193 -7.75 -6.13 0.40
C VAL A 193 -8.83 -5.54 -0.49
N LEU A 194 -8.59 -5.50 -1.79
CA LEU A 194 -9.53 -4.99 -2.80
C LEU A 194 -10.42 -6.10 -3.37
N GLY A 195 -9.91 -7.33 -3.40
CA GLY A 195 -10.59 -8.48 -3.95
C GLY A 195 -9.80 -9.75 -3.68
N TRP A 196 -10.42 -10.89 -3.93
CA TRP A 196 -9.80 -12.21 -3.80
C TRP A 196 -10.23 -13.11 -4.94
N SER A 197 -9.53 -14.20 -5.17
CA SER A 197 -9.89 -15.21 -6.17
C SER A 197 -9.44 -16.59 -5.71
N PRO A 198 -10.23 -17.67 -5.93
CA PRO A 198 -9.68 -19.03 -5.90
C PRO A 198 -8.53 -19.14 -6.91
N ALA A 199 -7.41 -19.71 -6.51
CA ALA A 199 -6.24 -19.85 -7.37
C ALA A 199 -5.95 -21.35 -7.62
N PRO A 200 -5.53 -21.72 -8.85
CA PRO A 200 -4.95 -23.05 -9.12
C PRO A 200 -3.79 -23.37 -8.18
N LEU A 201 -3.58 -24.66 -7.84
CA LEU A 201 -2.54 -25.05 -6.87
C LEU A 201 -1.10 -24.80 -7.35
N ASP A 202 -0.91 -24.73 -8.66
CA ASP A 202 0.33 -24.37 -9.35
C ASP A 202 0.52 -22.86 -9.54
N PHE A 203 -0.47 -22.05 -9.16
CA PHE A 203 -0.36 -20.59 -9.23
C PHE A 203 0.70 -20.05 -8.26
N HIS A 204 1.57 -19.17 -8.76
CA HIS A 204 2.55 -18.47 -7.94
C HIS A 204 2.49 -16.98 -8.25
N ALA A 205 2.17 -16.14 -7.24
CA ALA A 205 1.90 -14.71 -7.45
C ALA A 205 3.05 -13.98 -8.18
N ARG A 206 4.31 -14.41 -7.99
CA ARG A 206 5.47 -13.86 -8.74
C ARG A 206 5.59 -14.38 -10.17
N PHE A 207 5.52 -15.70 -10.35
CA PHE A 207 5.98 -16.36 -11.57
C PHE A 207 4.84 -16.52 -12.59
N SER A 208 3.60 -16.58 -12.11
CA SER A 208 2.40 -16.54 -12.95
C SER A 208 2.02 -15.12 -13.38
N CYS A 209 2.71 -14.08 -12.91
CA CYS A 209 2.42 -12.71 -13.29
C CYS A 209 3.11 -12.34 -14.61
N SER A 210 2.33 -11.94 -15.61
CA SER A 210 2.79 -11.63 -16.98
C SER A 210 3.30 -10.19 -17.12
N ALA A 211 2.71 -9.25 -16.40
CA ALA A 211 3.09 -7.84 -16.45
C ALA A 211 2.82 -7.11 -15.13
N ARG A 212 3.66 -6.10 -14.84
CA ARG A 212 3.43 -5.11 -13.79
C ARG A 212 3.39 -3.72 -14.41
N GLU A 213 2.44 -2.91 -13.96
CA GLU A 213 2.37 -1.49 -14.30
C GLU A 213 2.67 -0.66 -13.06
N TYR A 214 3.51 0.35 -13.23
CA TYR A 214 3.82 1.34 -12.22
C TYR A 214 3.47 2.74 -12.71
N LYS A 215 3.04 3.58 -11.78
CA LYS A 215 2.95 5.02 -11.98
C LYS A 215 3.89 5.75 -11.02
N TYR A 216 4.51 6.80 -11.51
CA TYR A 216 5.28 7.73 -10.70
C TYR A 216 4.72 9.14 -10.90
N PHE A 217 4.24 9.74 -9.81
CA PHE A 217 3.64 11.08 -9.82
C PHE A 217 4.69 12.16 -9.52
N PHE A 218 4.62 13.30 -10.20
CA PHE A 218 5.54 14.41 -9.96
C PHE A 218 4.92 15.74 -10.38
N TRP A 219 5.35 16.81 -9.74
CA TRP A 219 5.02 18.18 -10.15
C TRP A 219 5.92 18.57 -11.32
N ARG A 220 5.33 19.17 -12.36
CA ARG A 220 6.01 19.44 -13.63
C ARG A 220 7.14 20.44 -13.46
N GLN A 221 6.87 21.57 -12.79
CA GLN A 221 7.78 22.71 -12.71
C GLN A 221 8.29 23.08 -14.12
N ASP A 222 9.61 23.29 -14.27
CA ASP A 222 10.26 23.63 -15.54
C ASP A 222 10.70 22.40 -16.37
N LEU A 223 10.24 21.19 -16.02
CA LEU A 223 10.67 19.98 -16.71
C LEU A 223 10.15 19.92 -18.16
N ASN A 224 11.07 19.60 -19.09
CA ASN A 224 10.74 19.34 -20.49
C ASN A 224 10.13 17.94 -20.66
N LEU A 225 8.80 17.86 -20.53
CA LEU A 225 8.04 16.60 -20.66
C LEU A 225 8.25 15.90 -22.01
N SER A 226 8.42 16.66 -23.09
CA SER A 226 8.62 16.07 -24.42
C SER A 226 9.97 15.36 -24.51
N ALA A 227 11.04 15.99 -24.02
CA ALA A 227 12.35 15.35 -23.95
C ALA A 227 12.33 14.09 -23.07
N MET A 228 11.61 14.14 -21.94
CA MET A 228 11.46 13.01 -21.03
C MET A 228 10.68 11.85 -21.65
N ASP A 229 9.61 12.14 -22.40
CA ASP A 229 8.81 11.13 -23.10
C ASP A 229 9.60 10.46 -24.22
N ILE A 230 10.31 11.25 -25.04
CA ILE A 230 11.19 10.74 -26.09
C ILE A 230 12.28 9.86 -25.48
N ALA A 231 12.93 10.32 -24.42
CA ALA A 231 13.96 9.58 -23.71
C ALA A 231 13.42 8.28 -23.12
N GLY A 232 12.29 8.34 -22.40
CA GLY A 232 11.76 7.16 -21.73
C GLY A 232 11.21 6.10 -22.68
N LYS A 233 10.76 6.47 -23.89
CA LYS A 233 10.41 5.52 -24.95
C LYS A 233 11.60 4.65 -25.39
N LYS A 234 12.84 5.11 -25.22
CA LYS A 234 14.05 4.29 -25.47
C LYS A 234 14.17 3.10 -24.52
N PHE A 235 13.47 3.10 -23.38
CA PHE A 235 13.44 1.94 -22.49
C PHE A 235 12.56 0.79 -22.99
N ILE A 236 11.65 1.04 -23.95
CA ILE A 236 10.76 0.01 -24.51
C ILE A 236 11.61 -1.04 -25.24
N GLY A 237 11.28 -2.31 -25.05
CA GLY A 237 12.02 -3.45 -25.58
C GLY A 237 12.76 -4.24 -24.50
N GLU A 238 13.71 -5.07 -24.93
CA GLU A 238 14.56 -5.87 -24.05
C GLU A 238 15.94 -5.27 -23.95
N HIS A 239 16.33 -4.89 -22.73
CA HIS A 239 17.60 -4.25 -22.47
C HIS A 239 18.21 -4.76 -21.16
N ASP A 240 19.54 -4.64 -21.04
CA ASP A 240 20.24 -4.84 -19.78
C ASP A 240 20.15 -3.56 -18.94
N PHE A 241 19.41 -3.63 -17.82
CA PHE A 241 19.14 -2.48 -16.97
C PHE A 241 20.11 -2.36 -15.79
N ARG A 242 21.29 -2.99 -15.82
CA ARG A 242 22.26 -2.93 -14.69
C ARG A 242 22.67 -1.50 -14.32
N ASN A 243 22.74 -0.59 -15.31
CA ASN A 243 23.04 0.82 -15.10
C ASN A 243 21.85 1.65 -14.60
N PHE A 244 20.66 1.03 -14.55
CA PHE A 244 19.41 1.60 -14.07
C PHE A 244 18.87 0.83 -12.88
N CYS A 245 19.69 0.16 -12.08
CA CYS A 245 19.21 -0.54 -10.89
C CYS A 245 20.24 -0.50 -9.75
N LYS A 246 19.87 -1.02 -8.59
CA LYS A 246 20.86 -1.40 -7.57
C LYS A 246 21.26 -2.84 -7.82
N MET A 247 22.54 -3.07 -8.14
CA MET A 247 23.05 -4.41 -8.43
C MET A 247 23.11 -5.26 -7.17
N ASP A 248 22.34 -6.33 -7.15
CA ASP A 248 22.36 -7.39 -6.14
C ASP A 248 22.95 -8.65 -6.75
N VAL A 249 24.28 -8.67 -6.86
CA VAL A 249 25.02 -9.75 -7.52
C VAL A 249 24.93 -11.10 -6.81
N ALA A 250 24.47 -11.12 -5.55
CA ALA A 250 24.25 -12.35 -4.80
C ALA A 250 22.97 -13.07 -5.24
N ASN A 251 21.92 -12.32 -5.60
CA ASN A 251 20.61 -12.89 -5.93
C ASN A 251 20.20 -12.71 -7.40
N VAL A 252 20.91 -11.88 -8.18
CA VAL A 252 20.56 -11.54 -9.57
C VAL A 252 21.75 -11.75 -10.50
N HIS A 253 21.58 -12.68 -11.44
CA HIS A 253 22.57 -13.02 -12.47
C HIS A 253 22.17 -12.55 -13.89
N CYS A 254 20.91 -12.16 -14.09
CA CYS A 254 20.41 -11.64 -15.36
C CYS A 254 19.71 -10.29 -15.12
N TYR A 255 20.28 -9.25 -15.73
CA TYR A 255 19.80 -7.86 -15.65
C TYR A 255 18.95 -7.44 -16.85
N THR A 256 18.71 -8.36 -17.79
CA THR A 256 17.83 -8.11 -18.93
C THR A 256 16.36 -8.11 -18.49
N ARG A 257 15.63 -7.04 -18.81
CA ARG A 257 14.18 -6.94 -18.58
C ARG A 257 13.48 -6.45 -19.84
N ARG A 258 12.19 -6.74 -19.95
CA ARG A 258 11.33 -6.28 -21.04
C ARG A 258 10.38 -5.21 -20.54
N VAL A 259 10.51 -3.99 -21.06
CA VAL A 259 9.52 -2.91 -20.91
C VAL A 259 8.64 -2.95 -22.14
N THR A 260 7.32 -2.97 -21.94
CA THR A 260 6.34 -3.09 -23.02
C THR A 260 5.61 -1.79 -23.30
N PHE A 261 5.58 -0.86 -22.33
CA PHE A 261 4.93 0.43 -22.49
C PHE A 261 5.60 1.47 -21.59
N PHE A 262 5.69 2.69 -22.11
CA PHE A 262 6.16 3.86 -21.41
C PHE A 262 5.42 5.11 -21.93
N GLU A 263 4.99 5.98 -21.03
CA GLU A 263 4.38 7.27 -21.36
C GLU A 263 4.64 8.30 -20.25
N VAL A 264 4.90 9.55 -20.66
CA VAL A 264 4.77 10.73 -19.78
C VAL A 264 3.52 11.50 -20.16
N SER A 265 2.64 11.72 -19.18
CA SER A 265 1.37 12.43 -19.41
C SER A 265 1.03 13.41 -18.28
N PRO A 266 0.42 14.56 -18.61
CA PRO A 266 -0.14 15.45 -17.60
C PRO A 266 -1.37 14.83 -16.95
N CYS A 267 -1.54 15.06 -15.65
CA CYS A 267 -2.75 14.78 -14.92
C CYS A 267 -3.70 15.97 -14.98
N GLN A 268 -4.97 15.73 -14.60
CA GLN A 268 -5.98 16.79 -14.49
C GLN A 268 -5.71 17.73 -13.31
N ASN A 269 -4.99 17.25 -12.29
CA ASN A 269 -4.70 18.03 -11.10
C ASN A 269 -3.63 19.09 -11.37
N SER A 270 -3.88 20.31 -10.89
CA SER A 270 -2.91 21.40 -10.83
C SER A 270 -2.99 22.06 -9.45
N HIS A 271 -1.90 22.69 -9.04
CA HIS A 271 -1.81 23.42 -7.77
C HIS A 271 -0.89 24.62 -7.97
N GLU A 272 -1.36 25.81 -7.62
CA GLU A 272 -0.60 27.07 -7.71
C GLU A 272 0.07 27.34 -9.08
N GLY A 273 -0.59 26.92 -10.16
CA GLY A 273 -0.08 27.09 -11.53
C GLY A 273 0.88 25.99 -12.00
N ASP A 274 1.28 25.07 -11.12
CA ASP A 274 2.03 23.86 -11.49
C ASP A 274 1.10 22.69 -11.80
N GLN A 275 1.50 21.87 -12.76
CA GLN A 275 0.72 20.74 -13.26
C GLN A 275 1.26 19.44 -12.67
N LEU A 276 0.38 18.60 -12.13
CA LEU A 276 0.76 17.25 -11.76
C LEU A 276 0.94 16.42 -13.04
N CYS A 277 2.00 15.62 -13.10
CA CYS A 277 2.32 14.73 -14.20
C CYS A 277 2.55 13.31 -13.71
N THR A 278 2.49 12.37 -14.66
CA THR A 278 2.72 10.95 -14.42
C THR A 278 3.68 10.36 -15.43
N PHE A 279 4.59 9.53 -14.93
CA PHE A 279 5.20 8.47 -15.72
C PHE A 279 4.35 7.21 -15.56
N THR A 280 3.95 6.59 -16.65
CA THR A 280 3.36 5.25 -16.64
C THR A 280 4.32 4.30 -17.33
N MET A 281 4.63 3.19 -16.67
CA MET A 281 5.52 2.18 -17.23
C MET A 281 5.00 0.77 -16.94
N ARG A 282 5.09 -0.07 -17.97
CA ARG A 282 4.67 -1.47 -17.92
C ARG A 282 5.79 -2.36 -18.42
N GLY A 283 5.98 -3.49 -17.76
CA GLY A 283 6.99 -4.47 -18.16
C GLY A 283 6.73 -5.83 -17.53
N SER A 284 7.49 -6.83 -17.97
CA SER A 284 7.35 -8.21 -17.47
C SER A 284 7.77 -8.31 -16.00
N ALA A 285 8.92 -7.72 -15.67
CA ALA A 285 9.45 -7.62 -14.31
C ALA A 285 10.42 -6.44 -14.21
N PHE A 286 10.67 -5.99 -13.00
CA PHE A 286 11.61 -4.90 -12.71
C PHE A 286 12.67 -5.36 -11.69
N LEU A 287 13.89 -4.87 -11.85
CA LEU A 287 15.01 -5.04 -10.93
C LEU A 287 14.87 -4.14 -9.71
N TRP A 288 15.71 -4.40 -8.70
CA TRP A 288 15.75 -3.60 -7.49
C TRP A 288 16.09 -2.13 -7.80
N HIS A 289 15.25 -1.21 -7.33
CA HIS A 289 15.31 0.24 -7.60
C HIS A 289 15.17 0.65 -9.08
N GLN A 290 14.77 -0.26 -9.98
CA GLN A 290 14.87 0.01 -11.43
C GLN A 290 14.13 1.27 -11.86
N ILE A 291 12.87 1.36 -11.46
CA ILE A 291 11.97 2.44 -11.87
C ILE A 291 12.46 3.79 -11.31
N ARG A 292 12.88 3.83 -10.05
CA ARG A 292 13.38 5.05 -9.41
C ARG A 292 14.68 5.55 -10.03
N ALA A 293 15.55 4.64 -10.48
CA ALA A 293 16.76 4.97 -11.20
C ALA A 293 16.44 5.53 -12.60
N MET A 294 15.50 4.91 -13.32
CA MET A 294 15.03 5.41 -14.62
C MET A 294 14.43 6.83 -14.48
N VAL A 295 13.55 7.04 -13.50
CA VAL A 295 12.94 8.35 -13.23
C VAL A 295 13.99 9.40 -12.86
N ALA A 296 15.03 9.05 -12.08
CA ALA A 296 16.10 9.98 -11.74
C ALA A 296 16.83 10.50 -13.00
N VAL A 297 17.16 9.61 -13.93
CA VAL A 297 17.79 9.98 -15.20
C VAL A 297 16.86 10.82 -16.07
N LEU A 298 15.57 10.47 -16.13
CA LEU A 298 14.58 11.26 -16.84
C LEU A 298 14.42 12.67 -16.25
N PHE A 299 14.50 12.85 -14.94
CA PHE A 299 14.49 14.19 -14.34
C PHE A 299 15.70 15.02 -14.76
N MET A 300 16.90 14.43 -14.82
CA MET A 300 18.08 15.15 -15.32
C MET A 300 17.93 15.55 -16.81
N ILE A 301 17.28 14.72 -17.62
CA ILE A 301 16.95 15.05 -19.02
C ILE A 301 15.89 16.16 -19.07
N GLY A 302 14.83 16.06 -18.26
CA GLY A 302 13.78 17.06 -18.18
C GLY A 302 14.28 18.43 -17.72
N GLN A 303 15.31 18.46 -16.88
CA GLN A 303 16.03 19.67 -16.45
C GLN A 303 16.99 20.22 -17.52
N GLY A 304 17.21 19.49 -18.62
CA GLY A 304 18.15 19.87 -19.68
C GLY A 304 19.63 19.71 -19.32
N VAL A 305 19.94 19.04 -18.21
CA VAL A 305 21.33 18.83 -17.76
C VAL A 305 21.94 17.53 -18.30
N GLU A 306 21.12 16.65 -18.89
CA GLU A 306 21.54 15.45 -19.61
C GLU A 306 20.87 15.39 -20.98
N SER A 307 21.57 14.82 -21.96
CA SER A 307 21.01 14.57 -23.29
C SER A 307 20.05 13.37 -23.28
N VAL A 308 19.05 13.40 -24.17
CA VAL A 308 18.15 12.28 -24.46
C VAL A 308 18.90 11.01 -24.88
N ASP A 309 20.11 11.13 -25.44
CA ASP A 309 20.95 10.02 -25.89
C ASP A 309 21.74 9.33 -24.77
N VAL A 310 21.72 9.90 -23.56
CA VAL A 310 22.35 9.27 -22.40
C VAL A 310 21.73 7.90 -22.10
N ILE A 311 20.43 7.71 -22.38
CA ILE A 311 19.75 6.44 -22.14
C ILE A 311 20.34 5.33 -23.00
N ASP A 312 20.54 5.56 -24.30
CA ASP A 312 21.14 4.54 -25.18
C ASP A 312 22.56 4.17 -24.72
N THR A 313 23.32 5.17 -24.28
CA THR A 313 24.68 4.98 -23.77
C THR A 313 24.69 4.16 -22.48
N LEU A 314 23.72 4.37 -21.59
CA LEU A 314 23.60 3.62 -20.33
C LEU A 314 23.01 2.22 -20.51
N LEU A 315 22.15 2.00 -21.51
CA LEU A 315 21.64 0.66 -21.86
C LEU A 315 22.71 -0.18 -22.59
N ASP A 316 23.65 0.45 -23.29
CA ASP A 316 24.79 -0.22 -23.90
C ASP A 316 25.89 -0.52 -22.86
N THR A 317 25.87 -1.75 -22.35
CA THR A 317 26.83 -2.24 -21.36
C THR A 317 28.27 -2.36 -21.87
N LYS A 318 28.50 -2.35 -23.20
CA LYS A 318 29.85 -2.33 -23.77
C LYS A 318 30.44 -0.93 -23.71
N LYS A 319 29.62 0.09 -23.98
CA LYS A 319 30.02 1.50 -23.85
C LYS A 319 30.10 1.93 -22.40
N THR A 320 29.14 1.49 -21.59
CA THR A 320 29.06 1.81 -20.16
C THR A 320 29.08 0.54 -19.31
N PRO A 321 30.26 -0.08 -19.12
CA PRO A 321 30.38 -1.31 -18.31
C PRO A 321 30.19 -1.05 -16.81
N ARG A 322 30.34 0.21 -16.38
CA ARG A 322 30.27 0.62 -14.97
C ARG A 322 29.20 1.69 -14.79
N LYS A 323 28.27 1.44 -13.88
CA LYS A 323 27.16 2.34 -13.58
C LYS A 323 27.67 3.66 -12.98
N PRO A 324 27.32 4.83 -13.53
CA PRO A 324 27.65 6.11 -12.92
C PRO A 324 26.82 6.36 -11.67
N GLN A 325 27.37 7.13 -10.73
CA GLN A 325 26.66 7.50 -9.51
C GLN A 325 25.57 8.56 -9.77
N TYR A 326 24.36 8.30 -9.29
CA TYR A 326 23.27 9.28 -9.25
C TYR A 326 22.32 8.95 -8.10
N LEU A 327 21.66 9.99 -7.58
CA LEU A 327 20.65 9.85 -6.53
C LEU A 327 19.38 9.24 -7.13
N LEU A 328 18.75 8.35 -6.38
CA LEU A 328 17.48 7.75 -6.80
C LEU A 328 16.35 8.76 -6.62
N ALA A 329 15.37 8.71 -7.52
CA ALA A 329 14.13 9.45 -7.35
C ALA A 329 13.41 9.02 -6.06
N SER A 330 12.59 9.90 -5.48
CA SER A 330 11.88 9.62 -4.22
C SER A 330 11.01 8.35 -4.34
N GLU A 331 10.95 7.57 -3.27
CA GLU A 331 10.07 6.39 -3.18
C GLU A 331 8.58 6.73 -3.06
N ILE A 332 8.24 7.87 -2.45
CA ILE A 332 6.87 8.21 -2.03
C ILE A 332 5.88 8.25 -3.21
N PRO A 333 6.18 8.90 -4.35
CA PRO A 333 5.25 9.00 -5.46
C PRO A 333 5.20 7.76 -6.37
N LEU A 334 5.99 6.73 -6.07
CA LEU A 334 5.96 5.49 -6.85
C LEU A 334 4.82 4.58 -6.37
N VAL A 335 4.00 4.12 -7.32
CA VAL A 335 2.85 3.27 -7.07
C VAL A 335 2.89 2.05 -7.98
N LEU A 336 2.89 0.84 -7.42
CA LEU A 336 2.58 -0.39 -8.17
C LEU A 336 1.08 -0.43 -8.44
N CYS A 337 0.67 -0.22 -9.69
CA CYS A 337 -0.74 -0.05 -10.06
C CYS A 337 -1.45 -1.37 -10.33
N THR A 338 -0.88 -2.24 -11.16
CA THR A 338 -1.49 -3.49 -11.57
C THR A 338 -0.47 -4.61 -11.67
N CYS A 339 -0.94 -5.84 -11.43
CA CYS A 339 -0.24 -7.09 -11.70
C CYS A 339 -1.20 -7.96 -12.50
N GLU A 340 -0.74 -8.46 -13.64
CA GLU A 340 -1.59 -9.20 -14.57
C GLU A 340 -1.37 -10.70 -14.51
N PHE A 341 -2.48 -11.44 -14.67
CA PHE A 341 -2.56 -12.88 -14.54
C PHE A 341 -3.65 -13.39 -15.50
N GLU A 342 -3.43 -14.54 -16.14
CA GLU A 342 -4.41 -15.14 -17.06
C GLU A 342 -5.55 -15.85 -16.30
N ASN A 343 -5.21 -16.60 -15.25
CA ASN A 343 -6.13 -17.55 -14.61
C ASN A 343 -6.66 -17.08 -13.24
N VAL A 344 -6.69 -15.77 -12.98
CA VAL A 344 -7.12 -15.21 -11.68
C VAL A 344 -8.08 -14.05 -11.89
N ASN A 345 -9.35 -14.28 -11.52
CA ASN A 345 -10.40 -13.28 -11.59
C ASN A 345 -10.78 -12.81 -10.18
N PHE A 346 -10.39 -11.57 -9.84
CA PHE A 346 -10.64 -11.02 -8.50
C PHE A 346 -12.11 -10.66 -8.31
N ILE A 347 -12.72 -11.23 -7.28
CA ILE A 347 -14.09 -10.98 -6.84
C ILE A 347 -14.11 -10.18 -5.53
N CYS A 348 -15.14 -9.36 -5.38
CA CYS A 348 -15.40 -8.56 -4.19
C CYS A 348 -16.92 -8.44 -3.99
N SER A 349 -17.41 -8.65 -2.78
CA SER A 349 -18.84 -8.53 -2.49
C SER A 349 -19.29 -7.06 -2.61
N SER A 350 -20.56 -6.83 -2.97
CA SER A 350 -21.11 -5.46 -3.11
C SER A 350 -20.89 -4.62 -1.85
N GLY A 351 -21.24 -5.15 -0.67
CA GLY A 351 -21.07 -4.43 0.59
C GLY A 351 -19.59 -4.23 0.98
N ALA A 352 -18.68 -5.13 0.58
CA ALA A 352 -17.24 -4.90 0.78
C ALA A 352 -16.73 -3.80 -0.16
N ALA A 353 -17.18 -3.79 -1.42
CA ALA A 353 -16.84 -2.75 -2.39
C ALA A 353 -17.38 -1.36 -1.98
N GLU A 354 -18.60 -1.29 -1.45
CA GLU A 354 -19.18 -0.06 -0.87
C GLU A 354 -18.39 0.45 0.34
N SER A 355 -18.00 -0.47 1.23
CA SER A 355 -17.16 -0.13 2.39
C SER A 355 -15.80 0.42 1.97
N LEU A 356 -15.16 -0.20 0.96
CA LEU A 356 -13.90 0.27 0.38
C LEU A 356 -14.05 1.66 -0.25
N ARG A 357 -15.09 1.88 -1.07
CA ARG A 357 -15.37 3.19 -1.67
C ARG A 357 -15.57 4.28 -0.61
N SER A 358 -16.32 3.97 0.43
CA SER A 358 -16.57 4.91 1.54
C SER A 358 -15.29 5.22 2.30
N HIS A 359 -14.47 4.21 2.57
CA HIS A 359 -13.16 4.38 3.20
C HIS A 359 -12.24 5.27 2.35
N PHE A 360 -12.06 4.99 1.06
CA PHE A 360 -11.18 5.81 0.21
C PHE A 360 -11.67 7.24 0.03
N LYS A 361 -12.98 7.47 -0.04
CA LYS A 361 -13.55 8.82 -0.02
C LYS A 361 -13.20 9.55 1.28
N LYS A 362 -13.36 8.89 2.43
CA LYS A 362 -13.01 9.45 3.74
C LYS A 362 -11.52 9.79 3.84
N GLU A 363 -10.65 8.88 3.45
CA GLU A 363 -9.19 9.12 3.45
C GLU A 363 -8.83 10.28 2.52
N SER A 364 -9.38 10.31 1.30
CA SER A 364 -9.16 11.41 0.36
C SER A 364 -9.58 12.77 0.92
N LEU A 365 -10.75 12.84 1.58
CA LEU A 365 -11.21 14.07 2.22
C LEU A 365 -10.28 14.49 3.38
N THR A 366 -9.76 13.52 4.13
CA THR A 366 -8.81 13.78 5.22
C THR A 366 -7.52 14.40 4.69
N TYR A 367 -6.94 13.84 3.62
CA TYR A 367 -5.74 14.41 3.00
C TYR A 367 -5.98 15.77 2.34
N GLN A 368 -7.18 16.01 1.79
CA GLN A 368 -7.55 17.34 1.30
C GLN A 368 -7.62 18.36 2.45
N LEU A 369 -8.20 17.98 3.60
CA LEU A 369 -8.22 18.83 4.79
C LEU A 369 -6.80 19.12 5.30
N GLU A 370 -5.94 18.10 5.37
CA GLU A 370 -4.53 18.29 5.73
C GLU A 370 -3.82 19.24 4.76
N SER A 371 -4.07 19.11 3.45
CA SER A 371 -3.52 20.04 2.45
C SER A 371 -3.95 21.48 2.72
N VAL A 372 -5.21 21.72 3.09
CA VAL A 372 -5.70 23.06 3.46
C VAL A 372 -5.03 23.57 4.75
N ILE A 373 -4.82 22.70 5.75
CA ILE A 373 -4.08 23.06 6.97
C ILE A 373 -2.65 23.50 6.64
N PHE A 374 -1.97 22.79 5.73
CA PHE A 374 -0.64 23.19 5.28
C PHE A 374 -0.64 24.54 4.53
N GLN A 375 -1.67 24.81 3.73
CA GLN A 375 -1.83 26.12 3.07
C GLN A 375 -2.04 27.24 4.09
N GLU A 376 -2.82 26.99 5.15
CA GLU A 376 -3.01 27.96 6.22
C GLU A 376 -1.71 28.19 7.01
N ALA A 377 -0.97 27.11 7.32
CA ALA A 377 0.35 27.22 7.94
C ALA A 377 1.32 28.05 7.07
N LEU A 378 1.30 27.86 5.75
CA LEU A 378 2.13 28.61 4.80
C LEU A 378 1.81 30.12 4.82
N ARG A 379 0.53 30.50 4.90
CA ARG A 379 0.11 31.92 5.00
C ARG A 379 0.58 32.58 6.30
N ASN A 380 0.73 31.79 7.37
CA ASN A 380 1.19 32.25 8.67
C ASN A 380 2.72 32.23 8.81
N CYS A 381 3.46 31.73 7.81
CA CYS A 381 4.90 31.92 7.75
C CYS A 381 5.20 33.42 7.59
N LEU A 382 6.15 33.93 8.39
CA LEU A 382 6.55 35.34 8.33
C LEU A 382 6.87 35.74 6.89
N PRO A 383 6.43 36.92 6.43
CA PRO A 383 6.81 37.41 5.12
C PRO A 383 8.34 37.46 5.05
N ILE A 384 8.89 36.88 3.98
CA ILE A 384 10.30 37.06 3.64
C ILE A 384 10.46 38.58 3.47
N GLY A 385 11.19 39.22 4.39
CA GLY A 385 11.30 40.67 4.46
C GLY A 385 11.63 41.28 3.09
N ASN A 386 10.98 42.41 2.78
CA ASN A 386 11.20 43.24 1.60
C ASN A 386 12.69 43.58 1.43
N ASP A 387 13.39 42.80 0.63
CA ASP A 387 14.27 43.35 -0.39
C ASP A 387 13.53 43.15 -1.72
N GLN A 388 13.37 44.23 -2.47
CA GLN A 388 12.68 44.27 -3.76
C GLN A 388 13.07 43.08 -4.64
N ILE A 389 12.15 42.15 -4.83
CA ILE A 389 12.15 41.25 -5.98
C ILE A 389 10.76 41.43 -6.57
N SER A 390 10.72 42.19 -7.67
CA SER A 390 9.69 42.06 -8.68
C SER A 390 9.36 40.58 -8.88
N PHE A 391 8.12 40.23 -9.21
CA PHE A 391 7.78 38.91 -9.75
C PHE A 391 8.52 38.72 -11.10
N ASN A 392 9.82 38.54 -11.03
CA ASN A 392 10.69 37.86 -11.96
C ASN A 392 11.20 36.66 -11.17
N SER A 393 11.08 35.49 -11.80
CA SER A 393 11.50 34.18 -11.34
C SER A 393 13.02 34.08 -11.09
N GLU A 394 13.52 34.80 -10.10
CA GLU A 394 14.84 34.58 -9.52
C GLU A 394 14.64 34.14 -8.07
N GLU A 395 14.24 32.87 -7.92
CA GLU A 395 14.67 32.11 -6.75
C GLU A 395 16.15 32.40 -6.55
N LYS A 396 16.54 32.84 -5.35
CA LYS A 396 17.93 32.87 -4.92
C LYS A 396 18.52 31.49 -5.21
N LYS A 397 19.20 31.35 -6.34
CA LYS A 397 19.91 30.15 -6.75
C LYS A 397 20.89 29.87 -5.62
N LYS A 398 20.52 28.98 -4.68
CA LYS A 398 21.50 28.20 -3.91
C LYS A 398 22.50 27.79 -4.97
N LYS A 399 23.77 28.21 -4.88
CA LYS A 399 24.81 27.94 -5.89
C LYS A 399 24.53 26.56 -6.45
N ALA A 400 23.96 26.51 -7.66
CA ALA A 400 23.47 25.25 -8.19
C ALA A 400 24.70 24.36 -8.21
N ALA A 401 24.67 23.27 -7.45
CA ALA A 401 25.79 22.36 -7.42
C ALA A 401 26.12 22.07 -8.89
N ILE A 402 27.35 22.39 -9.31
CA ILE A 402 27.74 22.31 -10.72
C ILE A 402 27.38 20.91 -11.19
N HIS A 403 26.41 20.80 -12.10
CA HIS A 403 25.98 19.51 -12.59
C HIS A 403 27.17 18.87 -13.30
N VAL A 404 27.59 17.71 -12.81
CA VAL A 404 28.59 16.88 -13.49
C VAL A 404 27.82 15.90 -14.37
N PRO A 405 28.05 15.88 -15.69
CA PRO A 405 27.42 14.92 -16.59
C PRO A 405 27.59 13.48 -16.11
N LEU A 406 26.58 12.64 -16.28
CA LEU A 406 26.55 11.26 -15.78
C LEU A 406 27.79 10.46 -16.19
N LEU A 407 28.21 10.59 -17.45
CA LEU A 407 29.36 9.88 -18.00
C LEU A 407 30.71 10.39 -17.45
N SER A 408 30.73 11.51 -16.73
CA SER A 408 31.92 12.08 -16.08
C SER A 408 31.98 11.82 -14.57
N ARG A 409 30.98 11.11 -14.00
CA ARG A 409 30.90 10.84 -12.56
C ARG A 409 31.73 9.62 -12.15
N PRO A 410 32.09 9.51 -10.86
CA PRO A 410 32.57 8.25 -10.30
C PRO A 410 31.58 7.12 -10.58
N THR A 411 32.11 5.93 -10.88
CA THR A 411 31.30 4.77 -11.23
C THR A 411 31.40 3.68 -10.17
N GLU A 412 30.30 2.97 -9.99
CA GLU A 412 30.25 1.75 -9.22
C GLU A 412 31.10 0.64 -9.89
N PRO A 413 31.63 -0.36 -9.14
CA PRO A 413 32.25 -1.52 -9.76
C PRO A 413 31.28 -2.25 -10.69
N SER A 414 31.78 -2.77 -11.81
CA SER A 414 30.97 -3.48 -12.82
C SER A 414 30.35 -4.76 -12.25
N TYR A 415 29.39 -5.31 -12.98
CA TYR A 415 28.83 -6.62 -12.64
C TYR A 415 29.91 -7.69 -12.59
N GLU A 416 30.81 -7.72 -13.58
CA GLU A 416 31.89 -8.68 -13.72
C GLU A 416 32.88 -8.57 -12.55
N GLU A 417 33.26 -7.36 -12.14
CA GLU A 417 34.14 -7.10 -10.99
C GLU A 417 33.50 -7.54 -9.66
N ARG A 418 32.19 -7.32 -9.48
CA ARG A 418 31.46 -7.75 -8.28
C ARG A 418 31.27 -9.26 -8.24
N SER A 419 30.95 -9.86 -9.38
CA SER A 419 30.73 -11.31 -9.52
C SER A 419 32.04 -12.09 -9.29
N ALA A 420 33.17 -11.58 -9.79
CA ALA A 420 34.48 -12.20 -9.56
C ALA A 420 34.85 -12.29 -8.07
N LYS A 421 34.41 -11.33 -7.23
CA LYS A 421 34.65 -11.33 -5.78
C LYS A 421 33.80 -12.34 -5.00
N LEU A 422 32.68 -12.79 -5.59
CA LEU A 422 31.79 -13.77 -4.97
C LEU A 422 32.18 -15.22 -5.28
N LYS A 423 32.96 -15.45 -6.35
CA LYS A 423 33.52 -16.77 -6.63
C LYS A 423 34.53 -17.11 -5.52
N PRO A 424 34.44 -18.28 -4.86
CA PRO A 424 35.47 -18.68 -3.91
C PRO A 424 36.81 -18.69 -4.64
N ARG A 425 37.86 -18.15 -4.00
CA ARG A 425 39.24 -18.30 -4.48
C ARG A 425 39.49 -19.81 -4.61
N GLN A 426 39.47 -20.33 -5.83
CA GLN A 426 40.02 -21.66 -6.08
C GLN A 426 41.50 -21.60 -5.70
N GLU A 427 41.90 -22.60 -4.95
CA GLU A 427 43.21 -22.80 -4.35
C GLU A 427 44.32 -22.65 -5.39
N GLU A 428 44.99 -21.50 -5.40
CA GLU A 428 46.38 -21.43 -5.83
C GLU A 428 47.23 -21.89 -4.65
N THR A 429 47.41 -23.21 -4.52
CA THR A 429 48.65 -23.84 -4.05
C THR A 429 48.57 -25.34 -4.34
N CYS A 430 49.09 -25.76 -5.49
CA CYS A 430 49.90 -26.97 -5.50
C CYS A 430 51.26 -26.60 -4.93
N PRO A 431 51.77 -27.38 -3.97
CA PRO A 431 53.09 -27.94 -4.20
C PRO A 431 53.18 -29.43 -3.83
N VAL A 432 53.84 -30.15 -4.76
CA VAL A 432 54.38 -31.52 -4.76
C VAL A 432 53.39 -32.66 -5.00
#